data_AF-A0A9E5QXH1-F1
#
_entry.id   AF-A0A9E5QXH1-F1
#
_cell.length_a   1.000
_cell.length_b   1.000
_cell.length_c   1.000
_cell.angle_alpha   90.00
_cell.angle_beta   90.00
_cell.angle_gamma   90.00
#
_symmetry.space_group_name_H-M   'P 1'
#
loop_
_entity.id
_entity.type
_entity.pdbx_description
1 polymer ?
#
loop_
_entity_poly.entity_id
_entity_poly.type
_entity_poly.pdbx_seq_one_letter_code
_entity_poly.pdbx_strand_id
1 'polypeptide(L)'
;MLEADFIYGKVVFKKSKYVFGQELDMNSIAKQNICHQAIFVKRKLFDLLGKFNTCYTAYADYDFNLRCFGNKQVQKVFIDYTVALYYEEGFSKQHGDLVLHVININYY
;
A
#
# COMPACT_ATOMS: atom_id res chain seq x y z
N MET A 1 -22.69 -4.37 -7.91
CA MET A 1 -21.63 -3.91 -6.98
C MET A 1 -20.31 -4.34 -7.59
N LEU A 2 -19.29 -3.47 -7.61
CA LEU A 2 -17.93 -3.88 -7.97
C LEU A 2 -17.47 -4.92 -6.95
N GLU A 3 -17.20 -6.14 -7.40
CA GLU A 3 -16.53 -7.12 -6.55
C GLU A 3 -15.05 -6.72 -6.52
N ALA A 4 -14.53 -6.36 -5.35
CA ALA A 4 -13.14 -5.97 -5.20
C ALA A 4 -12.58 -6.60 -3.92
N ASP A 5 -11.34 -7.05 -3.97
CA ASP A 5 -10.68 -7.71 -2.85
C ASP A 5 -9.70 -6.78 -2.13
N PHE A 6 -9.13 -5.86 -2.89
CA PHE A 6 -8.22 -4.81 -2.44
C PHE A 6 -8.72 -3.48 -3.02
N ILE A 7 -9.30 -2.63 -2.17
CA ILE A 7 -9.77 -1.31 -2.55
C ILE A 7 -8.83 -0.28 -1.95
N TYR A 8 -8.45 0.72 -2.74
CA TYR A 8 -7.64 1.81 -2.23
C TYR A 8 -8.04 3.16 -2.82
N GLY A 9 -7.87 4.22 -2.04
CA GLY A 9 -8.22 5.58 -2.43
C GLY A 9 -7.10 6.58 -2.20
N LYS A 10 -7.49 7.84 -2.00
CA LYS A 10 -6.59 8.96 -1.73
C LYS A 10 -6.54 9.30 -0.23
N VAL A 11 -5.46 9.93 0.19
CA VAL A 11 -5.35 10.61 1.49
C VAL A 11 -5.20 12.10 1.29
N VAL A 12 -5.59 12.88 2.29
CA VAL A 12 -5.17 14.28 2.41
C VAL A 12 -4.18 14.41 3.55
N PHE A 13 -3.01 14.98 3.28
CA PHE A 13 -2.02 15.25 4.32
C PHE A 13 -2.47 16.42 5.20
N LYS A 14 -2.51 16.21 6.51
CA LYS A 14 -3.11 17.17 7.45
C LYS A 14 -2.38 18.52 7.46
N LYS A 15 -1.05 18.52 7.35
CA LYS A 15 -0.22 19.73 7.45
C LYS A 15 -0.12 20.45 6.10
N SER A 16 0.31 19.75 5.05
CA SER A 16 0.44 20.34 3.70
C SER A 16 -0.87 20.54 2.95
N LYS A 17 -1.97 19.91 3.39
CA LYS A 17 -3.27 19.85 2.67
C LYS A 17 -3.19 19.21 1.28
N TYR A 18 -2.06 18.58 0.96
CA TYR A 18 -1.85 17.90 -0.30
C TYR A 18 -2.65 16.59 -0.36
N VAL A 19 -3.28 16.33 -1.51
CA VAL A 19 -3.99 15.08 -1.77
C VAL A 19 -3.02 14.11 -2.47
N PHE A 20 -2.81 12.95 -1.85
CA PHE A 20 -1.92 11.91 -2.36
C PHE A 20 -2.70 10.63 -2.67
N GLY A 21 -2.39 10.00 -3.79
CA GLY A 21 -3.00 8.76 -4.25
C GLY A 21 -3.48 8.87 -5.69
N GLN A 22 -3.24 7.80 -6.45
CA GLN A 22 -3.63 7.66 -7.85
C GLN A 22 -3.83 6.18 -8.14
N GLU A 23 -4.45 5.85 -9.27
CA GLU A 23 -4.48 4.48 -9.76
C GLU A 23 -3.07 4.00 -10.08
N LEU A 24 -2.75 2.78 -9.68
CA LEU A 24 -1.42 2.17 -9.86
C LEU A 24 -1.55 0.85 -10.61
N ASP A 25 -0.49 0.55 -11.37
CA ASP A 25 -0.23 -0.77 -11.91
C ASP A 25 0.93 -1.46 -11.15
N MET A 26 1.33 -2.64 -11.64
CA MET A 26 2.45 -3.41 -11.09
C MET A 26 3.78 -2.65 -11.04
N ASN A 27 4.07 -1.85 -12.05
CA ASN A 27 5.34 -1.15 -12.15
C ASN A 27 5.35 0.10 -11.27
N SER A 28 4.19 0.72 -11.11
CA SER A 28 4.01 1.97 -10.37
C SER A 28 3.96 1.71 -8.87
N ILE A 29 3.34 0.61 -8.42
CA ILE A 29 3.32 0.25 -6.99
C ILE A 29 4.73 0.01 -6.44
N ALA A 30 5.65 -0.52 -7.25
CA ALA A 30 7.05 -0.74 -6.87
C ALA A 30 7.84 0.57 -6.67
N LYS A 31 7.37 1.66 -7.27
CA LYS A 31 7.99 3.00 -7.18
C LYS A 31 7.31 3.88 -6.13
N GLN A 32 6.03 3.64 -5.86
CA GLN A 32 5.21 4.46 -4.99
C GLN A 32 4.22 3.59 -4.21
N ASN A 33 4.45 3.45 -2.91
CA ASN A 33 3.51 2.78 -2.02
C ASN A 33 2.19 3.56 -1.90
N ILE A 34 1.12 2.85 -1.55
CA ILE A 34 -0.17 3.40 -1.16
C ILE A 34 -0.16 3.62 0.35
N CYS A 35 -0.66 4.77 0.82
CA CYS A 35 -0.81 5.00 2.25
C CYS A 35 -1.74 3.94 2.85
N HIS A 36 -1.25 3.17 3.83
CA HIS A 36 -2.00 2.06 4.44
C HIS A 36 -3.43 2.44 4.89
N GLN A 37 -3.59 3.63 5.47
CA GLN A 37 -4.88 4.17 5.92
C GLN A 37 -5.91 4.40 4.80
N ALA A 38 -5.49 4.39 3.53
CA ALA A 38 -6.38 4.49 2.38
C ALA A 38 -6.77 3.14 1.78
N ILE A 39 -6.47 2.03 2.44
CA ILE A 39 -6.63 0.69 1.91
C ILE A 39 -7.67 -0.08 2.72
N PHE A 40 -8.57 -0.77 2.01
CA PHE A 40 -9.53 -1.72 2.55
C PHE A 40 -9.30 -3.07 1.86
N VAL A 41 -9.12 -4.12 2.66
CA VAL A 41 -8.83 -5.47 2.14
C VAL A 41 -9.82 -6.49 2.69
N LYS A 42 -10.26 -7.41 1.82
CA LYS A 42 -11.04 -8.57 2.27
C LYS A 42 -10.14 -9.53 3.04
N ARG A 43 -10.68 -10.12 4.12
CA ARG A 43 -9.99 -11.11 4.95
C ARG A 43 -9.37 -12.26 4.14
N LYS A 44 -10.06 -12.72 3.08
CA LYS A 44 -9.59 -13.81 2.21
C LYS A 44 -8.19 -13.57 1.63
N LEU A 45 -7.76 -12.32 1.51
CA LEU A 45 -6.41 -12.00 1.03
C LEU A 45 -5.32 -12.41 2.01
N PHE A 46 -5.60 -12.41 3.32
CA PHE A 46 -4.65 -12.93 4.31
C PHE A 46 -4.53 -14.45 4.27
N ASP A 47 -5.62 -15.14 3.91
CA ASP A 47 -5.62 -16.59 3.71
C ASP A 47 -4.86 -16.94 2.41
N LEU A 48 -5.03 -16.14 1.36
CA LEU A 48 -4.41 -16.35 0.04
C LEU A 48 -2.91 -15.98 0.00
N LEU A 49 -2.54 -14.85 0.59
CA LEU A 49 -1.20 -14.25 0.44
C LEU A 49 -0.35 -14.38 1.69
N GLY A 50 -0.93 -14.78 2.82
CA GLY A 50 -0.31 -14.70 4.14
C GLY A 50 -0.44 -13.31 4.77
N LYS A 51 -0.13 -13.24 6.07
CA LYS A 51 -0.22 -12.02 6.89
C LYS A 51 0.90 -11.02 6.54
N PHE A 52 0.94 -9.90 7.28
CA PHE A 52 2.06 -8.96 7.22
C PHE A 52 3.36 -9.63 7.67
N ASN A 53 4.44 -9.39 6.92
CA ASN A 53 5.77 -9.83 7.33
C ASN A 53 6.35 -8.83 8.35
N THR A 54 6.29 -9.20 9.63
CA THR A 54 6.75 -8.35 10.75
C THR A 54 8.26 -8.27 10.89
N CYS A 55 9.04 -8.93 10.01
CA CYS A 55 10.48 -8.67 9.91
C CYS A 55 10.75 -7.27 9.35
N TYR A 56 9.80 -6.70 8.59
CA TYR A 56 9.83 -5.30 8.17
C TYR A 56 9.16 -4.45 9.25
N THR A 57 9.90 -3.51 9.83
CA THR A 57 9.40 -2.71 10.95
C THR A 57 8.54 -1.55 10.45
N ALA A 58 8.94 -0.92 9.35
CA ALA A 58 8.23 0.23 8.78
C ALA A 58 7.43 -0.12 7.51
N TYR A 59 7.75 -1.21 6.81
CA TYR A 59 7.22 -1.53 5.47
C TYR A 59 6.44 -2.85 5.37
N ALA A 60 5.97 -3.40 6.49
CA ALA A 60 5.18 -4.64 6.45
C ALA A 60 3.90 -4.49 5.61
N ASP A 61 3.30 -3.30 5.62
CA ASP A 61 2.17 -2.92 4.78
C ASP A 61 2.55 -2.85 3.30
N TYR A 62 3.71 -2.27 2.99
CA TYR A 62 4.19 -2.15 1.62
C TYR A 62 4.47 -3.52 0.98
N ASP A 63 5.12 -4.43 1.73
CA ASP A 63 5.31 -5.82 1.32
C ASP A 63 3.99 -6.50 0.95
N PHE A 64 2.97 -6.34 1.80
CA PHE A 64 1.65 -6.91 1.54
C PHE A 64 0.98 -6.28 0.31
N ASN A 65 1.13 -4.96 0.11
CA ASN A 65 0.63 -4.27 -1.07
C ASN A 65 1.29 -4.80 -2.35
N LEU A 66 2.62 -4.99 -2.36
CA LEU A 66 3.35 -5.56 -3.49
C LEU A 66 2.85 -6.98 -3.82
N ARG A 67 2.64 -7.83 -2.81
CA ARG A 67 2.06 -9.17 -3.00
C ARG A 67 0.63 -9.12 -3.54
N CYS A 68 -0.19 -8.20 -3.07
CA CYS A 68 -1.55 -8.00 -3.59
C CYS A 68 -1.52 -7.64 -5.07
N PHE A 69 -0.70 -6.65 -5.44
CA PHE A 69 -0.55 -6.23 -6.82
C PHE A 69 -0.02 -7.37 -7.69
N GLY A 70 1.03 -8.08 -7.26
CA GLY A 70 1.68 -9.17 -7.99
C GLY A 70 0.81 -10.40 -8.23
N ASN A 71 -0.25 -10.60 -7.46
CA ASN A 71 -1.14 -11.75 -7.62
C ASN A 71 -2.32 -11.41 -8.56
N LYS A 72 -2.40 -12.08 -9.72
CA LYS A 72 -3.46 -11.90 -10.74
C LYS A 72 -4.86 -12.29 -10.27
N GLN A 73 -4.99 -13.11 -9.23
CA GLN A 73 -6.28 -13.52 -8.67
C GLN A 73 -6.91 -12.44 -7.78
N VAL A 74 -6.14 -11.45 -7.36
CA VAL A 74 -6.60 -10.36 -6.51
C VAL A 74 -7.24 -9.29 -7.38
N GLN A 75 -8.54 -9.04 -7.18
CA GLN A 75 -9.24 -7.94 -7.84
C GLN A 75 -8.96 -6.63 -7.09
N LYS A 76 -8.25 -5.70 -7.76
CA LYS A 76 -7.91 -4.38 -7.20
C LYS A 76 -8.80 -3.32 -7.81
N VAL A 77 -9.24 -2.37 -6.99
CA VAL A 77 -10.00 -1.21 -7.45
C VAL A 77 -9.43 0.04 -6.80
N PHE A 78 -9.04 0.99 -7.64
CA PHE A 78 -8.79 2.36 -7.21
C PHE A 78 -10.11 3.13 -7.16
N ILE A 79 -10.32 3.91 -6.10
CA ILE A 79 -11.40 4.88 -6.02
C ILE A 79 -10.82 6.29 -5.96
N ASP A 80 -11.27 7.16 -6.87
CA ASP A 80 -10.92 8.59 -6.82
C ASP A 80 -11.73 9.30 -5.71
N TYR A 81 -11.42 8.94 -4.47
CA TYR A 81 -12.05 9.50 -3.28
C TYR A 81 -11.04 9.59 -2.14
N THR A 82 -11.05 10.70 -1.41
CA THR A 82 -10.20 10.86 -0.23
C THR A 82 -10.87 10.18 0.95
N VAL A 83 -10.26 9.08 1.41
CA VAL A 83 -10.83 8.22 2.46
C VAL A 83 -10.21 8.44 3.85
N ALA A 84 -9.08 9.15 3.92
CA ALA A 84 -8.36 9.36 5.17
C ALA A 84 -7.60 10.69 5.24
N LEU A 85 -7.46 11.20 6.47
CA LEU A 85 -6.63 12.35 6.82
C LEU A 85 -5.29 11.84 7.39
N TYR A 86 -4.22 11.97 6.61
CA TYR A 86 -2.90 11.45 6.94
C TYR A 86 -2.11 12.43 7.81
N TYR A 87 -1.66 11.96 8.97
CA TYR A 87 -0.80 12.73 9.87
C TYR A 87 0.68 12.55 9.51
N GLU A 88 1.31 13.63 9.06
CA GLU A 88 2.65 13.61 8.47
C GLU A 88 3.80 13.41 9.48
N GLU A 89 3.51 13.26 10.77
CA GLU A 89 4.52 13.10 11.83
C GLU A 89 4.60 11.65 12.32
N GLY A 90 4.07 10.70 11.54
CA GLY A 90 4.08 9.28 11.86
C GLY A 90 5.46 8.62 11.77
N PHE A 91 5.59 7.50 12.48
CA PHE A 91 6.82 6.74 12.69
C PHE A 91 7.60 6.40 11.40
N SER A 92 6.92 5.97 10.33
CA SER A 92 7.53 5.54 9.07
C SER A 92 8.16 6.68 8.25
N LYS A 93 7.79 7.94 8.49
CA LYS A 93 8.48 9.10 7.89
C LYS A 93 9.82 9.38 8.57
N GLN A 94 9.94 9.01 9.84
CA GLN A 94 11.13 9.28 10.67
C GLN A 94 12.10 8.09 10.69
N HIS A 95 11.60 6.87 10.45
CA HIS A 95 12.36 5.62 10.50
C HIS A 95 12.07 4.82 9.22
N GLY A 96 12.70 5.17 8.11
CA GLY A 96 12.72 4.31 6.92
C GLY A 96 13.61 3.10 7.18
N ASP A 97 13.17 1.89 6.83
CA ASP A 97 14.05 0.72 6.91
C ASP A 97 15.14 0.83 5.83
N LEU A 98 16.41 0.75 6.25
CA LEU A 98 17.61 0.73 5.39
C LEU A 98 17.65 -0.46 4.39
N VAL A 99 16.72 -1.42 4.50
CA VAL A 99 16.70 -2.70 3.76
C VAL A 99 16.23 -2.55 2.31
N LEU A 100 15.68 -1.40 1.91
CA LEU A 100 15.12 -1.21 0.57
C LEU A 100 16.12 -1.19 -0.59
N HIS A 101 17.43 -1.06 -0.35
CA HIS A 101 18.40 -1.21 -1.46
C HIS A 101 18.53 -2.66 -1.97
N VAL A 102 18.05 -3.67 -1.23
CA VAL A 102 18.24 -5.08 -1.61
C VAL A 102 17.00 -5.69 -2.28
N ILE A 103 15.79 -5.25 -1.92
CA ILE A 103 14.56 -5.88 -2.45
C ILE A 103 14.24 -5.41 -3.87
N ASN A 104 14.61 -4.16 -4.21
CA ASN A 104 14.50 -3.64 -5.59
C ASN A 104 15.41 -4.36 -6.59
N ILE A 105 16.22 -5.35 -6.20
CA ILE A 105 17.09 -6.12 -7.11
C ILE A 105 16.48 -7.50 -7.44
N ASN A 106 15.55 -8.01 -6.63
CA ASN A 106 15.03 -9.38 -6.78
C ASN A 106 13.69 -9.49 -7.54
N TYR A 107 13.11 -8.36 -7.97
CA TYR A 107 11.85 -8.31 -8.73
C TYR A 107 12.00 -7.75 -10.16
N TYR A 108 13.24 -7.57 -10.65
CA TYR A 108 13.56 -7.28 -12.05
C TYR A 108 14.11 -8.51 -12.76
#